data_AF-A0AAN6WIJ2-F1
#
_entry.id   AF-A0AAN6WIJ2-F1
#
_cell.length_a   1.000
_cell.length_b   1.000
_cell.length_c   1.000
_cell.angle_alpha   90.00
_cell.angle_beta   90.00
_cell.angle_gamma   90.00
#
_symmetry.space_group_name_H-M   'P 1'
#
loop_
_entity.id
_entity.type
_entity.pdbx_description
1 polymer ?
#
loop_
_entity_poly.entity_id
_entity_poly.type
_entity_poly.pdbx_seq_one_letter_code
_entity_poly.pdbx_strand_id
1 'polypeptide(L)'
;MTLIYNDAEHPVRVLLDPGSTIPVMSITQARQWKLPLIRRAVPRLIQAFNATADDLGGRYYTNRLVLRHQEDHFSRLNFELSTMDDQCDIILPQWWLQQHQPAGFFGDAGKITFSSSYC
;
A
#
# COMPACT_ATOMS: atom_id res chain seq x y z
N MET A 1 -3.51 2.61 -9.18
CA MET A 1 -2.99 1.22 -9.32
C MET A 1 -4.15 0.25 -9.11
N THR A 2 -3.94 -1.06 -9.28
CA THR A 2 -5.01 -2.06 -9.12
C THR A 2 -4.56 -3.18 -8.18
N LEU A 3 -5.30 -3.40 -7.10
CA LEU A 3 -5.14 -4.57 -6.24
C LEU A 3 -5.90 -5.75 -6.86
N ILE A 4 -5.25 -6.90 -7.00
CA ILE A 4 -5.84 -8.13 -7.52
C ILE A 4 -6.07 -9.10 -6.37
N TYR A 5 -7.33 -9.45 -6.11
CA TYR A 5 -7.71 -10.37 -5.03
C TYR A 5 -9.02 -11.08 -5.35
N ASN A 6 -9.12 -12.38 -5.05
CA ASN A 6 -10.30 -13.22 -5.36
C ASN A 6 -10.80 -13.09 -6.81
N ASP A 7 -9.87 -13.13 -7.77
CA ASP A 7 -10.14 -12.95 -9.21
C ASP A 7 -10.87 -11.64 -9.57
N ALA A 8 -10.85 -10.67 -8.66
CA ALA A 8 -11.43 -9.35 -8.84
C ALA A 8 -10.33 -8.28 -8.89
N GLU A 9 -10.59 -7.26 -9.70
CA GLU A 9 -9.76 -6.07 -9.80
C GLU A 9 -10.35 -4.96 -8.93
N HIS A 10 -9.54 -4.44 -8.02
CA HIS A 10 -9.90 -3.34 -7.14
C HIS A 10 -9.01 -2.13 -7.47
N PRO A 11 -9.54 -1.09 -8.15
CA PRO A 11 -8.80 0.15 -8.33
C PRO A 11 -8.47 0.77 -6.97
N VAL A 12 -7.22 1.18 -6.80
CA VAL A 12 -6.71 1.76 -5.55
C VAL A 12 -5.95 3.05 -5.79
N ARG A 13 -6.14 4.00 -4.88
CA ARG A 13 -5.38 5.23 -4.76
C ARG A 13 -4.19 4.98 -3.87
N VAL A 14 -3.01 5.26 -4.40
CA VAL A 14 -1.74 4.94 -3.78
C VAL A 14 -0.98 6.22 -3.50
N LEU A 15 -0.61 6.42 -2.24
CA LEU A 15 0.36 7.42 -1.85
C LEU A 15 1.77 6.82 -1.96
N LEU A 16 2.61 7.45 -2.75
CA LEU A 16 4.02 7.11 -2.85
C LEU A 16 4.78 7.94 -1.81
N ASP A 17 5.07 7.34 -0.66
CA ASP A 17 5.60 8.04 0.51
C ASP A 17 7.02 7.58 0.84
N PRO A 18 8.06 8.36 0.45
CA PRO A 18 9.43 8.05 0.84
C PRO A 18 9.69 8.22 2.35
N GLY A 19 8.79 8.87 3.10
CA GLY A 19 8.85 8.93 4.56
C GLY A 19 8.37 7.66 5.26
N SER A 20 7.63 6.80 4.55
CA SER A 20 7.16 5.52 5.08
C SER A 20 8.25 4.44 4.99
N THR A 21 8.31 3.58 6.01
CA THR A 21 9.23 2.43 6.08
C THR A 21 8.60 1.13 5.62
N ILE A 22 7.27 1.05 5.58
CA ILE A 22 6.50 -0.18 5.33
C ILE A 22 5.29 0.09 4.43
N PRO A 23 4.82 -0.91 3.66
CA PRO A 23 3.55 -0.80 2.95
C PRO A 23 2.39 -0.78 3.96
N VAL A 24 1.49 0.17 3.78
CA VAL A 24 0.31 0.34 4.65
C VAL A 24 -0.95 0.30 3.78
N MET A 25 -2.03 -0.28 4.30
CA MET A 25 -3.34 -0.31 3.64
C MET A 25 -4.43 0.13 4.60
N SER A 26 -5.44 0.83 4.07
CA SER A 26 -6.62 1.22 4.82
C SER A 26 -7.37 0.00 5.35
N ILE A 27 -7.57 -0.07 6.67
CA ILE A 27 -8.35 -1.16 7.28
C ILE A 27 -9.81 -1.16 6.82
N THR A 28 -10.36 0.02 6.48
CA THR A 28 -11.72 0.16 5.95
C THR A 28 -11.85 -0.53 4.60
N GLN A 29 -10.92 -0.25 3.68
CA GLN A 29 -10.89 -0.88 2.36
C GLN A 29 -10.63 -2.38 2.45
N ALA A 30 -9.68 -2.79 3.30
CA ALA A 30 -9.38 -4.19 3.51
C ALA A 30 -10.61 -4.99 3.98
N ARG A 31 -11.46 -4.40 4.84
CA ARG A 31 -12.74 -4.99 5.25
C ARG A 31 -13.76 -4.99 4.12
N GLN A 32 -13.87 -3.90 3.36
CA GLN A 32 -14.81 -3.80 2.25
C GLN A 32 -14.54 -4.87 1.18
N TRP A 33 -13.28 -5.11 0.85
CA TRP A 33 -12.87 -6.16 -0.09
C TRP A 33 -12.79 -7.56 0.54
N LYS A 34 -13.12 -7.68 1.82
CA LYS A 34 -13.11 -8.95 2.58
C LYS A 34 -11.75 -9.65 2.49
N LEU A 35 -10.67 -8.87 2.61
CA LEU A 35 -9.31 -9.39 2.68
C LEU A 35 -9.14 -10.23 3.97
N PRO A 36 -8.31 -11.28 3.94
CA PRO A 36 -8.02 -12.06 5.13
C PRO A 36 -7.06 -11.24 6.01
N LEU A 37 -7.54 -10.83 7.19
CA LEU A 37 -6.77 -10.00 8.11
C LEU A 37 -6.12 -10.89 9.16
N ILE A 38 -4.79 -10.83 9.26
CA ILE A 38 -4.04 -11.58 10.26
C ILE A 38 -3.78 -10.67 11.45
N ARG A 39 -4.24 -11.09 12.63
CA ARG A 39 -4.01 -10.37 13.88
C ARG A 39 -2.64 -10.74 14.45
N ARG A 40 -1.83 -9.73 14.80
CA ARG A 40 -0.58 -9.95 15.56
C ARG A 40 -0.89 -10.25 17.02
N ALA A 41 -0.12 -11.16 17.62
CA ALA A 41 -0.15 -11.40 19.06
C ALA A 41 0.33 -10.17 19.84
N VAL A 42 1.39 -9.51 19.34
CA VAL A 42 1.94 -8.26 19.88
C VAL A 42 1.83 -7.18 18.80
N PRO A 43 1.04 -6.11 19.01
CA PRO A 43 0.93 -5.01 18.07
C PRO A 43 2.26 -4.29 17.87
N ARG A 44 2.49 -3.80 16.65
CA ARG A 44 3.58 -2.86 16.35
C ARG A 44 3.05 -1.44 16.48
N LEU A 45 3.88 -0.52 16.96
CA LEU A 45 3.53 0.90 16.93
C LEU A 45 3.67 1.41 15.50
N ILE A 46 2.60 1.93 14.93
CA ILE A 46 2.63 2.74 13.71
C ILE A 46 2.36 4.19 14.14
N GLN A 47 3.30 5.07 13.82
CA GLN A 47 3.15 6.50 14.04
C GLN A 47 2.69 7.15 12.75
N ALA A 48 1.59 7.88 12.80
CA ALA A 48 1.16 8.72 11.70
C ALA A 48 2.07 9.95 11.56
N PHE A 49 1.95 10.67 10.44
CA PHE A 49 2.76 11.86 10.14
C PHE A 49 2.67 12.95 11.24
N ASN A 50 1.52 13.09 11.88
CA ASN A 50 1.27 14.03 12.97
C ASN A 50 1.75 13.54 14.36
N ALA A 51 2.55 12.47 14.40
CA ALA A 51 3.01 11.78 15.61
C ALA A 51 1.92 11.20 16.52
N THR A 52 0.65 11.17 16.08
CA THR A 52 -0.39 10.42 16.81
C THR A 52 -0.21 8.94 16.54
N ALA A 53 -0.27 8.13 17.60
CA ALA A 53 -0.32 6.69 17.47
C ALA A 53 -1.64 6.30 16.80
N ASP A 54 -1.59 5.39 15.83
CA ASP A 54 -2.80 4.73 15.35
C ASP A 54 -3.10 3.53 16.27
N ASP A 55 -4.19 3.61 17.03
CA ASP A 55 -4.63 2.58 17.98
C ASP A 55 -4.93 1.23 17.31
N LEU A 56 -5.20 1.23 16.00
CA LEU A 56 -5.36 0.03 15.18
C LEU A 56 -4.10 -0.34 14.40
N GLY A 57 -3.21 0.63 14.21
CA GLY A 57 -1.98 0.52 13.46
C GLY A 57 -1.11 -0.58 13.99
N GLY A 58 -0.68 -1.47 13.10
CA GLY A 58 0.25 -2.56 13.44
C GLY A 58 -0.36 -3.67 14.31
N ARG A 59 -1.69 -3.66 14.54
CA ARG A 59 -2.41 -4.81 15.13
C ARG A 59 -2.76 -5.87 14.10
N TYR A 60 -3.01 -5.46 12.86
CA TYR A 60 -3.41 -6.34 11.77
C TYR A 60 -2.52 -6.15 10.56
N TYR A 61 -2.34 -7.21 9.80
CA TYR A 61 -1.65 -7.19 8.51
C TYR A 61 -2.29 -8.18 7.54
N THR A 62 -2.03 -8.01 6.25
CA THR A 62 -2.52 -8.91 5.21
C THR A 62 -1.54 -10.06 4.96
N ASN A 63 -2.01 -11.14 4.34
CA ASN A 63 -1.12 -12.02 3.57
C ASN A 63 -0.48 -11.27 2.38
N ARG A 64 0.35 -11.94 1.59
CA ARG A 64 0.87 -11.34 0.35
C ARG A 64 -0.27 -11.12 -0.63
N LEU A 65 -0.48 -9.87 -1.03
CA LEU A 65 -1.43 -9.44 -2.04
C LEU A 65 -0.70 -8.96 -3.29
N VAL A 66 -1.37 -9.06 -4.44
CA VAL A 66 -0.82 -8.64 -5.72
C VAL A 66 -1.30 -7.23 -6.03
N LEU A 67 -0.35 -6.30 -6.15
CA LEU A 67 -0.59 -4.94 -6.61
C LEU A 67 -0.05 -4.78 -8.03
N ARG A 68 -0.95 -4.60 -9.00
CA ARG A 68 -0.60 -4.26 -10.38
C ARG A 68 -0.44 -2.74 -10.49
N HIS A 69 0.71 -2.29 -10.99
CA HIS A 69 0.99 -0.86 -11.16
C HIS A 69 1.21 -0.43 -12.62
N GLN A 70 1.44 -1.38 -13.54
CA GLN A 70 1.26 -1.25 -15.00
C GLN A 70 0.78 -2.59 -15.57
N GLU A 71 0.56 -2.70 -16.89
CA GLU A 71 0.06 -3.93 -17.53
C GLU A 71 0.92 -5.16 -17.21
N ASP A 72 2.25 -5.03 -17.31
CA ASP A 72 3.21 -6.11 -17.08
C ASP A 72 3.94 -6.04 -15.73
N HIS A 73 3.58 -5.07 -14.88
CA HIS A 73 4.32 -4.78 -13.64
C HIS A 73 3.50 -5.05 -12.38
N PHE A 74 3.99 -5.98 -11.57
CA PHE A 74 3.31 -6.51 -10.39
C PHE A 74 4.22 -6.54 -9.17
N SER A 75 3.65 -6.17 -8.02
CA SER A 75 4.29 -6.28 -6.71
C SER A 75 3.51 -7.24 -5.82
N ARG A 76 4.21 -8.17 -5.15
CA ARG A 76 3.63 -9.05 -4.12
C ARG A 76 3.99 -8.55 -2.73
N LEU A 77 3.05 -7.90 -2.05
CA LEU A 77 3.30 -7.15 -0.83
C LEU A 77 2.42 -7.63 0.32
N ASN A 78 2.97 -7.63 1.53
CA ASN A 78 2.19 -7.63 2.76
C ASN A 78 1.96 -6.18 3.18
N PHE A 79 0.75 -5.85 3.60
CA PHE A 79 0.41 -4.53 4.09
C PHE A 79 0.14 -4.59 5.59
N GLU A 80 0.71 -3.67 6.35
CA GLU A 80 0.17 -3.37 7.69
C GLU A 80 -1.14 -2.60 7.52
N LEU A 81 -2.10 -2.86 8.40
CA LEU A 81 -3.36 -2.14 8.37
C LEU A 81 -3.31 -0.94 9.32
N SER A 82 -3.85 0.17 8.83
CA SER A 82 -3.92 1.43 9.56
C SER A 82 -5.28 2.08 9.34
N THR A 83 -5.65 2.96 10.28
CA THR A 83 -6.73 3.93 10.07
C THR A 83 -6.22 5.03 9.14
N MET A 84 -6.77 5.07 7.93
CA MET A 84 -6.37 6.04 6.90
C MET A 84 -7.57 6.89 6.50
N ASP A 85 -7.30 8.08 5.96
CA ASP A 85 -8.33 8.90 5.35
C ASP A 85 -8.98 8.22 4.14
N ASP A 86 -10.07 8.80 3.66
CA ASP A 86 -10.79 8.30 2.52
C ASP A 86 -10.17 8.73 1.18
N GLN A 87 -8.99 9.35 1.16
CA GLN A 87 -8.28 9.77 -0.05
C GLN A 87 -7.16 8.81 -0.45
N CYS A 88 -6.70 8.00 0.50
CA CYS A 88 -5.60 7.06 0.32
C CYS A 88 -6.01 5.64 0.72
N ASP A 89 -5.85 4.69 -0.21
CA ASP A 89 -6.15 3.28 0.06
C ASP A 89 -4.88 2.51 0.48
N ILE A 90 -3.73 2.87 -0.10
CA ILE A 90 -2.42 2.22 0.12
C ILE A 90 -1.30 3.26 0.20
N ILE A 91 -0.34 3.06 1.09
CA ILE A 91 0.94 3.78 1.14
C ILE A 91 2.06 2.83 0.72
N LEU A 92 2.92 3.27 -0.21
CA LEU A 92 4.12 2.54 -0.61
C LEU A 92 5.40 3.25 -0.12
N PRO A 93 6.34 2.51 0.49
CA PRO A 93 7.52 3.08 1.17
C PRO A 93 8.68 3.35 0.21
N GLN A 94 9.72 4.02 0.74
CA GLN A 94 10.91 4.42 -0.03
C GLN A 94 11.59 3.25 -0.76
N TRP A 95 11.76 2.10 -0.11
CA TRP A 95 12.43 0.95 -0.73
C TRP A 95 11.67 0.44 -1.97
N TRP A 96 10.34 0.57 -1.98
CA TRP A 96 9.53 0.19 -3.13
C TRP A 96 9.76 1.18 -4.29
N LEU A 97 9.85 2.47 -3.98
CA LEU A 97 10.18 3.51 -4.96
C LEU A 97 11.58 3.32 -5.56
N GLN A 98 12.55 2.91 -4.75
CA GLN A 98 13.91 2.62 -5.20
C GLN A 98 13.97 1.42 -6.16
N GLN A 99 13.13 0.41 -5.92
CA GLN A 99 13.04 -0.78 -6.77
C GLN A 99 12.36 -0.48 -8.11
N HIS A 100 11.23 0.23 -8.07
CA HIS A 100 10.38 0.43 -9.26
C HIS A 100 10.65 1.74 -10.02
N GLN A 101 11.46 2.64 -9.44
CA GLN A 101 11.97 3.87 -10.06
C GLN A 101 10.93 4.66 -10.87
N PRO A 102 9.84 5.14 -10.24
CA PRO A 102 8.82 5.89 -10.96
C PRO A 102 9.39 7.14 -11.62
N ALA A 103 9.11 7.31 -12.91
CA ALA A 103 9.39 8.53 -13.66
C ALA A 103 8.14 9.43 -13.74
N GLY A 104 8.34 10.75 -13.86
CA GLY A 104 7.24 11.72 -13.89
C GLY A 104 6.61 12.01 -12.53
N PHE A 105 7.30 11.67 -11.43
CA PHE A 105 6.80 11.71 -10.05
C PHE A 105 6.21 13.06 -9.61
N PHE A 106 6.79 14.18 -10.05
CA PHE A 106 6.33 15.53 -9.72
C PHE A 106 5.44 16.16 -10.80
N GLY A 107 5.05 15.37 -11.81
CA GLY A 107 4.15 15.79 -12.88
C GLY A 107 2.71 15.43 -12.58
N ASP A 108 1.95 15.14 -13.64
CA ASP A 108 0.59 14.62 -13.54
C ASP A 108 0.63 13.17 -13.02
N ALA A 109 -0.15 12.89 -11.96
CA ALA A 109 -0.24 11.57 -11.36
C ALA A 109 -0.65 10.47 -12.36
N GLY A 110 -1.44 10.83 -13.39
CA GLY A 110 -1.82 9.91 -14.48
C GLY A 110 -0.68 9.58 -15.46
N LYS A 111 0.46 10.26 -15.34
CA LYS A 111 1.63 10.10 -16.23
C LYS A 111 2.83 9.45 -15.54
N ILE A 112 2.65 8.97 -14.30
CA ILE A 112 3.69 8.22 -13.60
C ILE A 112 3.93 6.91 -14.35
N THR A 113 5.18 6.69 -14.76
CA THR A 113 5.59 5.47 -15.47
C THR A 113 6.61 4.71 -14.63
N PHE A 114 6.57 3.38 -14.70
CA PHE A 114 7.48 2.50 -13.98
C PHE A 114 8.36 1.79 -15.01
N SER A 115 9.59 2.28 -15.21
CA SER A 115 10.48 1.80 -16.27
C SER A 115 11.52 0.78 -15.79
N SER A 116 11.50 0.41 -14.50
CA SER A 116 12.45 -0.56 -13.96
C SER A 116 12.26 -1.93 -14.61
N SER A 117 13.38 -2.61 -14.90
CA SER A 117 13.38 -4.04 -15.24
C SER A 117 12.99 -4.94 -14.06
N TYR A 118 12.88 -4.37 -12.86
CA TYR A 118 12.39 -5.05 -11.68
C TYR A 118 10.87 -5.19 -11.76
N CYS A 119 10.42 -6.29 -12.37
CA CYS A 119 9.06 -6.85 -12.28
C CYS A 119 9.05 -8.34 -12.65
#